data_AF-A0A5J4QA34-F1
#
_entry.id   AF-A0A5J4QA34-F1
#
_cell.length_a   1.000
_cell.length_b   1.000
_cell.length_c   1.000
_cell.angle_alpha   90.00
_cell.angle_beta   90.00
_cell.angle_gamma   90.00
#
_symmetry.space_group_name_H-M   'P 1'
#
loop_
_entity.id
_entity.type
_entity.pdbx_description
1 polymer ?
#
loop_
_entity_poly.entity_id
_entity_poly.type
_entity_poly.pdbx_seq_one_letter_code
_entity_poly.pdbx_strand_id
1 'polypeptide(L)'
;LKNLTYEKQLIGDMSLGLVWLPDDMGKHYVQSFLSYQGSEVLTAEGAFYGSEEKSYIDAKVEWEHFPLHIINVFIPGGLATFSGDMDGECLITGASSQPSINGKLMLDKVSIDAHQYGAHFNLDDRAVQITNNRMVFDNFSIYTTRNNPFVINGSIDFQEISHPRADLTLHANNYTLLDARRKHGSLLYGKVFVDVNSTIKGHLESLVMRGNMNVRGNTDATYVLADSPLTIQDRLGDLVTFTPFADTLSTGKEKTQTVLVKGLDVLMAVHIDQAARLKTDLSADRSSRIELEGGGDLSFQYTPRGDMTLTGRYTLHSGLIKYAFSVIPLKEFTIKDGSYMEWTGNMTDPKLAFKAAERVRTSVMREDGSSRMVSFDVSMEIRNRLEHLETVIEKSLCISKIIIPLFSTVLIVIIIHPGTNINLF
;
A
#
# COMPACT_ATOMS: atom_id res chain seq x y z
N LEU A 1 28.45 -12.93 -15.58
CA LEU A 1 28.28 -11.46 -15.69
C LEU A 1 28.63 -10.84 -14.35
N LYS A 2 29.56 -9.88 -14.33
CA LYS A 2 29.90 -9.15 -13.10
C LYS A 2 29.09 -7.87 -13.01
N ASN A 3 28.63 -7.51 -11.81
CA ASN A 3 27.84 -6.31 -11.53
C ASN A 3 26.65 -6.14 -12.49
N LEU A 4 25.85 -7.19 -12.67
CA LEU A 4 24.65 -7.10 -13.49
C LEU A 4 23.72 -6.03 -12.91
N THR A 5 23.19 -5.17 -13.78
CA THR A 5 22.22 -4.15 -13.42
C THR A 5 20.98 -4.25 -14.30
N TYR A 6 19.82 -3.93 -13.75
CA TYR A 6 18.56 -3.77 -14.46
C TYR A 6 17.97 -2.40 -14.09
N GLU A 7 17.62 -1.58 -15.08
CA GLU A 7 17.17 -0.20 -14.87
C GLU A 7 18.04 0.62 -13.90
N LYS A 8 19.37 0.44 -13.97
CA LYS A 8 20.40 1.05 -13.09
C LYS A 8 20.40 0.57 -11.63
N GLN A 9 19.55 -0.39 -11.28
CA GLN A 9 19.60 -1.08 -10.00
C GLN A 9 20.56 -2.28 -10.08
N LEU A 10 21.42 -2.44 -9.08
CA LEU A 10 22.38 -3.53 -9.01
C LEU A 10 21.70 -4.83 -8.61
N ILE A 11 21.77 -5.84 -9.48
CA ILE A 11 21.40 -7.22 -9.17
C ILE A 11 22.58 -7.91 -8.47
N GLY A 12 23.78 -7.80 -9.05
CA GLY A 12 25.01 -8.39 -8.52
C GLY A 12 25.72 -9.31 -9.51
N ASP A 13 26.64 -10.14 -9.01
CA ASP A 13 27.37 -11.11 -9.83
C ASP A 13 26.52 -12.34 -10.09
N MET A 14 26.32 -12.69 -11.37
CA MET A 14 25.53 -13.87 -11.78
C MET A 14 26.28 -14.70 -12.82
N SER A 15 26.24 -16.02 -12.69
CA SER A 15 26.76 -16.96 -13.70
C SER A 15 25.74 -18.04 -14.01
N LEU A 16 25.56 -18.34 -15.29
CA LEU A 16 24.73 -19.44 -15.77
C LEU A 16 25.65 -20.46 -16.43
N GLY A 17 25.58 -21.71 -15.99
CA GLY A 17 26.18 -22.85 -16.67
C GLY A 17 25.10 -23.67 -17.38
N LEU A 18 25.42 -24.17 -18.57
CA LEU A 18 24.55 -25.06 -19.33
C LEU A 18 25.40 -26.17 -19.95
N VAL A 19 25.05 -27.41 -19.66
CA VAL A 19 25.58 -28.61 -20.29
C VAL A 19 24.44 -29.27 -21.04
N TRP A 20 24.64 -29.54 -22.32
CA TRP A 20 23.68 -30.20 -23.18
C TRP A 20 24.33 -31.41 -23.84
N LEU A 21 23.66 -32.55 -23.75
CA LEU A 21 24.17 -33.83 -24.23
C LEU A 21 23.05 -34.59 -24.97
N PRO A 22 23.02 -34.54 -26.32
CA PRO A 22 22.14 -35.39 -27.10
C PRO A 22 22.61 -36.86 -27.08
N ASP A 23 21.67 -37.80 -27.07
CA ASP A 23 21.93 -39.22 -27.31
C ASP A 23 21.52 -39.66 -28.72
N ASP A 24 21.98 -40.85 -29.12
CA ASP A 24 21.74 -41.42 -30.46
C ASP A 24 20.26 -41.79 -30.70
N MET A 25 19.41 -41.76 -29.66
CA MET A 25 17.98 -42.07 -29.72
C MET A 25 17.10 -40.80 -29.73
N GLY A 26 17.70 -39.61 -29.82
CA GLY A 26 16.99 -38.34 -29.88
C GLY A 26 16.51 -37.82 -28.52
N LYS A 27 17.05 -38.36 -27.41
CA LYS A 27 16.87 -37.80 -26.08
C LYS A 27 18.01 -36.82 -25.79
N HIS A 28 17.65 -35.68 -25.24
CA HIS A 28 18.54 -34.57 -24.96
C HIS A 28 18.61 -34.37 -23.46
N TYR A 29 19.78 -34.61 -22.87
CA TYR A 29 20.02 -34.34 -21.47
C TYR A 29 20.49 -32.90 -21.32
N VAL A 30 19.96 -32.21 -20.32
CA VAL A 30 20.37 -30.86 -19.95
C VAL A 30 20.64 -30.80 -18.46
N GLN A 31 21.76 -30.19 -18.12
CA GLN A 31 22.07 -29.77 -16.76
C GLN A 31 22.42 -28.30 -16.82
N SER A 32 21.85 -27.52 -15.92
CA SER A 32 22.11 -26.10 -15.78
C SER A 32 22.19 -25.73 -14.32
N PHE A 33 22.95 -24.68 -14.05
CA PHE A 33 23.04 -24.09 -12.72
C PHE A 33 23.12 -22.58 -12.86
N LEU A 34 22.55 -21.89 -11.90
CA LEU A 34 22.67 -20.46 -11.73
C LEU A 34 23.41 -20.20 -10.41
N SER A 35 24.47 -19.42 -10.49
CA SER A 35 25.17 -18.92 -9.31
C SER A 35 24.93 -17.43 -9.12
N TYR A 36 24.73 -17.04 -7.87
CA TYR A 36 24.64 -15.65 -7.42
C TYR A 36 25.78 -15.37 -6.43
N GLN A 37 26.55 -14.31 -6.66
CA GLN A 37 27.69 -13.92 -5.82
C GLN A 37 28.69 -15.07 -5.56
N GLY A 38 28.87 -15.94 -6.56
CA GLY A 38 29.77 -17.09 -6.50
C GLY A 38 29.23 -18.34 -5.80
N SER A 39 28.00 -18.30 -5.28
CA SER A 39 27.31 -19.49 -4.71
C SER A 39 26.27 -19.99 -5.70
N GLU A 40 26.19 -21.30 -5.92
CA GLU A 40 25.10 -21.93 -6.69
C GLU A 40 23.79 -21.78 -5.90
N VAL A 41 22.75 -21.25 -6.56
CA VAL A 41 21.46 -20.93 -5.91
C VAL A 41 20.27 -21.58 -6.60
N LEU A 42 20.49 -22.11 -7.80
CA LEU A 42 19.50 -22.87 -8.54
C LEU A 42 20.21 -23.90 -9.42
N THR A 43 19.71 -25.13 -9.40
CA THR A 43 20.08 -26.18 -10.35
C THR A 43 18.85 -26.61 -11.12
N ALA A 44 19.04 -26.97 -12.39
CA ALA A 44 18.01 -27.64 -13.16
C ALA A 44 18.64 -28.72 -14.02
N GLU A 45 18.19 -29.94 -13.84
CA GLU A 45 18.64 -31.10 -14.58
C GLU A 45 17.45 -31.86 -15.16
N GLY A 46 17.63 -32.48 -16.32
CA GLY A 46 16.54 -33.23 -16.92
C GLY A 46 16.85 -33.73 -18.30
N ALA A 47 15.82 -34.31 -18.91
CA ALA A 47 15.85 -34.75 -20.27
C ALA A 47 14.59 -34.35 -21.03
N PHE A 48 14.78 -34.07 -22.31
CA PHE A 48 13.70 -33.88 -23.28
C PHE A 48 13.84 -34.94 -24.35
N TYR A 49 12.72 -35.57 -24.73
CA TYR A 49 12.73 -36.63 -25.73
C TYR A 49 11.41 -36.68 -26.49
N GLY A 50 11.44 -37.26 -27.69
CA GLY A 50 10.29 -37.37 -28.58
C GLY A 50 10.46 -36.56 -29.86
N SER A 51 9.37 -36.38 -30.61
CA SER A 51 9.36 -35.61 -31.86
C SER A 51 8.85 -34.18 -31.63
N GLU A 52 8.95 -33.32 -32.65
CA GLU A 52 8.41 -31.94 -32.59
C GLU A 52 6.91 -31.91 -32.21
N GLU A 53 6.12 -32.89 -32.68
CA GLU A 53 4.68 -32.98 -32.37
C GLU A 53 4.36 -33.63 -31.02
N LYS A 54 5.26 -34.46 -30.50
CA LYS A 54 5.07 -35.23 -29.25
C LYS A 54 6.39 -35.30 -28.49
N SER A 55 6.74 -34.18 -27.86
CA SER A 55 7.87 -34.09 -26.95
C SER A 55 7.43 -34.26 -25.51
N TYR A 56 8.31 -34.85 -24.72
CA TYR A 56 8.15 -35.08 -23.29
C TYR A 56 9.33 -34.47 -22.54
N ILE A 57 9.05 -34.00 -21.33
CA ILE A 57 10.01 -33.47 -20.38
C ILE A 57 10.02 -34.35 -19.13
N ASP A 58 11.21 -34.56 -18.59
CA ASP A 58 11.44 -35.11 -17.25
C ASP A 58 12.59 -34.32 -16.65
N ALA A 59 12.27 -33.34 -15.80
CA ALA A 59 13.23 -32.40 -15.27
C ALA A 59 13.00 -32.16 -13.77
N LYS A 60 14.09 -31.95 -13.06
CA LYS A 60 14.14 -31.49 -11.69
C LYS A 60 14.76 -30.09 -11.65
N VAL A 61 14.12 -29.19 -10.92
CA VAL A 61 14.65 -27.87 -10.58
C VAL A 61 14.77 -27.79 -9.07
N GLU A 62 15.92 -27.37 -8.57
CA GLU A 62 16.13 -27.15 -7.14
C GLU A 62 16.58 -25.71 -6.91
N TRP A 63 16.09 -25.12 -5.81
CA TRP A 63 16.53 -23.84 -5.28
C TRP A 63 17.21 -24.11 -3.95
N GLU A 64 18.42 -23.58 -3.79
CA GLU A 64 19.17 -23.66 -2.54
C GLU A 64 19.57 -22.24 -2.13
N HIS A 65 18.99 -21.74 -1.04
CA HIS A 65 19.16 -20.37 -0.56
C HIS A 65 19.00 -19.33 -1.68
N PHE A 66 17.99 -19.49 -2.54
CA PHE A 66 17.77 -18.58 -3.65
C PHE A 66 17.37 -17.20 -3.14
N PRO A 67 18.20 -16.15 -3.36
CA PRO A 67 18.00 -14.88 -2.68
C PRO A 67 16.85 -14.08 -3.32
N LEU A 68 15.85 -13.71 -2.51
CA LEU A 68 14.67 -13.02 -3.01
C LEU A 68 14.91 -11.54 -3.31
N HIS A 69 16.00 -10.94 -2.82
CA HIS A 69 16.30 -9.55 -3.14
C HIS A 69 16.59 -9.32 -4.63
N ILE A 70 16.86 -10.38 -5.41
CA ILE A 70 16.97 -10.31 -6.88
C ILE A 70 15.67 -9.75 -7.49
N ILE A 71 14.50 -10.02 -6.88
CA ILE A 71 13.20 -9.56 -7.36
C ILE A 71 13.03 -8.04 -7.23
N ASN A 72 13.79 -7.39 -6.34
CA ASN A 72 13.62 -5.98 -6.03
C ASN A 72 13.82 -5.07 -7.26
N VAL A 73 14.61 -5.50 -8.24
CA VAL A 73 14.82 -4.72 -9.48
C VAL A 73 13.58 -4.60 -10.36
N PHE A 74 12.60 -5.48 -10.16
CA PHE A 74 11.32 -5.45 -10.86
C PHE A 74 10.24 -4.68 -10.09
N ILE A 75 10.56 -4.16 -8.90
CA ILE A 75 9.62 -3.41 -8.08
C ILE A 75 9.78 -1.91 -8.37
N PRO A 76 8.79 -1.25 -9.00
CA PRO A 76 8.88 0.16 -9.34
C PRO A 76 9.05 1.04 -8.10
N GLY A 77 9.95 2.03 -8.17
CA GLY A 77 10.07 3.09 -7.16
C GLY A 77 10.42 2.62 -5.75
N GLY A 78 10.96 1.41 -5.59
CA GLY A 78 11.32 0.84 -4.28
C GLY A 78 10.14 0.79 -3.31
N LEU A 79 8.91 0.64 -3.83
CA LEU A 79 7.68 0.61 -3.03
C LEU A 79 7.71 -0.49 -1.97
N ALA A 80 8.35 -1.61 -2.31
CA ALA A 80 8.58 -2.73 -1.43
C ALA A 80 10.00 -3.27 -1.68
N THR A 81 10.63 -3.81 -0.63
CA THR A 81 11.92 -4.49 -0.69
C THR A 81 11.78 -5.86 -0.08
N PHE A 82 12.10 -6.90 -0.85
CA PHE A 82 12.16 -8.29 -0.41
C PHE A 82 13.55 -8.61 0.14
N SER A 83 13.57 -9.35 1.23
CA SER A 83 14.78 -9.92 1.83
C SER A 83 14.54 -11.38 2.23
N GLY A 84 15.61 -12.09 2.61
CA GLY A 84 15.59 -13.53 2.85
C GLY A 84 15.79 -14.36 1.57
N ASP A 85 15.58 -15.66 1.69
CA ASP A 85 15.82 -16.62 0.63
C ASP A 85 14.75 -17.70 0.56
N MET A 86 14.80 -18.48 -0.52
CA MET A 86 13.85 -19.54 -0.82
C MET A 86 14.61 -20.82 -1.14
N ASP A 87 14.16 -21.91 -0.52
CA ASP A 87 14.57 -23.28 -0.83
C ASP A 87 13.43 -24.04 -1.48
N GLY A 88 13.75 -25.06 -2.26
CA GLY A 88 12.71 -25.95 -2.75
C GLY A 88 13.15 -26.85 -3.87
N GLU A 89 12.22 -27.70 -4.29
CA GLU A 89 12.40 -28.57 -5.45
C GLU A 89 11.09 -28.67 -6.22
N CYS A 90 11.20 -28.72 -7.54
CA CYS A 90 10.10 -28.97 -8.47
C CYS A 90 10.50 -30.07 -9.47
N LEU A 91 9.61 -31.03 -9.66
CA LEU A 91 9.65 -32.03 -10.71
C LEU A 91 8.66 -31.63 -11.82
N ILE A 92 9.16 -31.55 -13.04
CA ILE A 92 8.44 -31.17 -14.25
C ILE A 92 8.45 -32.39 -15.17
N THR A 93 7.30 -33.05 -15.33
CA THR A 93 7.20 -34.33 -16.04
C THR A 93 6.04 -34.35 -17.02
N GLY A 94 6.11 -35.17 -18.07
CA GLY A 94 5.00 -35.39 -19.00
C GLY A 94 5.17 -34.68 -20.34
N ALA A 95 4.07 -34.40 -21.04
CA ALA A 95 4.12 -33.80 -22.37
C ALA A 95 4.61 -32.34 -22.27
N SER A 96 5.56 -31.92 -23.11
CA SER A 96 6.11 -30.55 -23.06
C SER A 96 5.07 -29.46 -23.34
N SER A 97 3.98 -29.81 -24.04
CA SER A 97 2.85 -28.91 -24.28
C SER A 97 1.97 -28.69 -23.05
N GLN A 98 2.00 -29.60 -22.07
CA GLN A 98 1.22 -29.52 -20.83
C GLN A 98 1.93 -30.33 -19.73
N PRO A 99 3.07 -29.85 -19.22
CA PRO A 99 3.84 -30.60 -18.24
C PRO A 99 3.14 -30.59 -16.88
N SER A 100 3.27 -31.70 -16.15
CA SER A 100 2.90 -31.81 -14.75
C SER A 100 4.01 -31.24 -13.87
N ILE A 101 3.68 -30.27 -13.02
CA ILE A 101 4.60 -29.67 -12.06
C ILE A 101 4.20 -30.10 -10.65
N ASN A 102 5.13 -30.71 -9.92
CA ASN A 102 4.97 -31.13 -8.53
C ASN A 102 6.21 -30.75 -7.71
N GLY A 103 6.05 -30.32 -6.48
CA GLY A 103 7.19 -29.84 -5.71
C GLY A 103 6.79 -29.20 -4.40
N LYS A 104 7.77 -28.53 -3.78
CA LYS A 104 7.58 -27.74 -2.57
C LYS A 104 8.55 -26.57 -2.59
N LEU A 105 8.09 -25.43 -2.08
CA LEU A 105 8.92 -24.24 -1.85
C LEU A 105 8.83 -23.87 -0.37
N MET A 106 9.94 -23.45 0.22
CA MET A 106 10.06 -23.02 1.60
C MET A 106 10.75 -21.66 1.62
N LEU A 107 10.28 -20.76 2.47
CA LEU A 107 10.84 -19.43 2.62
C LEU A 107 11.68 -19.39 3.90
N ASP A 108 12.95 -18.95 3.83
CA ASP A 108 13.76 -18.71 5.03
C ASP A 108 13.87 -17.21 5.31
N LYS A 109 13.35 -16.80 6.47
CA LYS A 109 13.40 -15.42 7.00
C LYS A 109 12.99 -14.36 5.97
N VAL A 110 11.97 -14.66 5.17
CA VAL A 110 11.52 -13.74 4.12
C VAL A 110 10.75 -12.57 4.71
N SER A 111 11.18 -11.36 4.38
CA SER A 111 10.51 -10.12 4.76
C SER A 111 10.23 -9.21 3.56
N ILE A 112 9.19 -8.39 3.70
CA ILE A 112 8.81 -7.34 2.75
C ILE A 112 8.76 -6.02 3.49
N ASP A 113 9.59 -5.06 3.08
CA ASP A 113 9.69 -3.73 3.65
C ASP A 113 9.09 -2.67 2.71
N ALA A 114 8.01 -2.03 3.12
CA ALA A 114 7.40 -0.91 2.41
C ALA A 114 7.82 0.41 3.07
N HIS A 115 9.01 0.89 2.73
CA HIS A 115 9.68 2.00 3.44
C HIS A 115 8.88 3.30 3.50
N GLN A 116 8.16 3.66 2.43
CA GLN A 116 7.36 4.90 2.35
C GLN A 116 6.20 4.90 3.36
N TYR A 117 5.68 3.71 3.70
CA TYR A 117 4.54 3.52 4.59
C TYR A 117 4.94 2.99 5.97
N GLY A 118 6.23 2.75 6.20
CA GLY A 118 6.74 2.24 7.47
C GLY A 118 6.24 0.83 7.83
N ALA A 119 5.77 0.07 6.84
CA ALA A 119 5.26 -1.29 7.04
C ALA A 119 6.36 -2.33 6.79
N HIS A 120 6.33 -3.39 7.60
CA HIS A 120 7.27 -4.50 7.53
C HIS A 120 6.47 -5.79 7.74
N PHE A 121 6.60 -6.71 6.79
CA PHE A 121 5.89 -7.98 6.76
C PHE A 121 6.89 -9.13 6.82
N ASN A 122 6.62 -10.15 7.63
CA ASN A 122 7.37 -11.39 7.70
C ASN A 122 6.49 -12.53 7.19
N LEU A 123 7.00 -13.31 6.25
CA LEU A 123 6.27 -14.43 5.66
C LEU A 123 6.52 -15.70 6.48
N ASP A 124 5.55 -16.60 6.45
CA ASP A 124 5.65 -17.93 7.03
C ASP A 124 6.83 -18.71 6.43
N ASP A 125 7.48 -19.55 7.24
CA ASP A 125 8.53 -20.46 6.80
C ASP A 125 7.99 -21.84 6.40
N ARG A 126 6.67 -22.05 6.50
CA ARG A 126 6.03 -23.31 6.12
C ARG A 126 6.13 -23.57 4.61
N ALA A 127 6.38 -24.84 4.28
CA ALA A 127 6.48 -25.29 2.91
C ALA A 127 5.14 -25.14 2.15
N VAL A 128 5.18 -24.39 1.05
CA VAL A 128 4.10 -24.26 0.07
C VAL A 128 4.22 -25.42 -0.92
N GLN A 129 3.20 -26.28 -0.97
CA GLN A 129 3.21 -27.46 -1.83
C GLN A 129 2.76 -27.09 -3.24
N ILE A 130 3.39 -27.69 -4.25
CA ILE A 130 2.93 -27.67 -5.63
C ILE A 130 2.52 -29.10 -5.98
N THR A 131 1.24 -29.32 -6.29
CA THR A 131 0.72 -30.66 -6.60
C THR A 131 -0.19 -30.58 -7.81
N ASN A 132 0.09 -31.35 -8.84
CA ASN A 132 -0.64 -31.35 -10.11
C ASN A 132 -0.82 -29.94 -10.67
N ASN A 133 0.29 -29.18 -10.77
CA ASN A 133 0.33 -27.80 -11.24
C ASN A 133 -0.37 -26.80 -10.33
N ARG A 134 -0.70 -27.17 -9.10
CA ARG A 134 -1.38 -26.29 -8.15
C ARG A 134 -0.48 -25.94 -6.99
N MET A 135 -0.12 -24.68 -6.86
CA MET A 135 0.52 -24.14 -5.68
C MET A 135 -0.54 -23.94 -4.59
N VAL A 136 -0.42 -24.67 -3.49
CA VAL A 136 -1.41 -24.73 -2.40
C VAL A 136 -0.93 -23.94 -1.20
N PHE A 137 -1.73 -22.96 -0.81
CA PHE A 137 -1.56 -22.21 0.43
C PHE A 137 -2.50 -22.82 1.48
N ASP A 138 -1.92 -23.52 2.45
CA ASP A 138 -2.63 -24.02 3.62
C ASP A 138 -2.30 -23.12 4.81
N ASN A 139 -3.24 -22.26 5.18
CA ASN A 139 -3.16 -21.29 6.26
C ASN A 139 -1.89 -20.42 6.24
N PHE A 140 -1.33 -20.15 5.05
CA PHE A 140 -0.07 -19.41 4.88
C PHE A 140 -0.13 -18.05 5.57
N SER A 141 0.77 -17.81 6.52
CA SER A 141 0.67 -16.68 7.43
C SER A 141 1.62 -15.55 7.08
N ILE A 142 1.13 -14.32 7.14
CA ILE A 142 1.93 -13.10 7.04
C ILE A 142 1.83 -12.38 8.37
N TYR A 143 2.97 -12.05 8.95
CA TYR A 143 3.11 -11.39 10.24
C TYR A 143 3.63 -9.98 10.04
N THR A 144 3.42 -9.11 11.04
CA THR A 144 4.04 -7.78 11.10
C THR A 144 4.86 -7.66 12.38
N THR A 145 4.54 -6.71 13.25
CA THR A 145 5.18 -6.51 14.56
C THR A 145 4.56 -7.36 15.66
N ARG A 146 3.35 -7.91 15.44
CA ARG A 146 2.63 -8.72 16.41
C ARG A 146 2.41 -10.15 15.91
N ASN A 147 2.25 -11.07 16.85
CA ASN A 147 2.08 -12.50 16.58
C ASN A 147 0.64 -12.88 16.21
N ASN A 148 -0.04 -12.05 15.44
CA ASN A 148 -1.40 -12.31 14.97
C ASN A 148 -1.42 -12.21 13.44
N PRO A 149 -1.56 -13.34 12.72
CA PRO A 149 -1.28 -13.38 11.30
C PRO A 149 -2.44 -12.90 10.44
N PHE A 150 -2.07 -12.43 9.26
CA PHE A 150 -2.92 -12.42 8.08
C PHE A 150 -2.76 -13.77 7.39
N VAL A 151 -3.85 -14.50 7.21
CA VAL A 151 -3.86 -15.89 6.76
C VAL A 151 -4.38 -15.99 5.32
N ILE A 152 -3.62 -16.66 4.47
CA ILE A 152 -3.95 -16.96 3.08
C ILE A 152 -4.25 -18.46 2.97
N ASN A 153 -5.40 -18.79 2.41
CA ASN A 153 -5.82 -20.16 2.13
C ASN A 153 -6.27 -20.27 0.68
N GLY A 154 -5.95 -21.38 0.00
CA GLY A 154 -6.42 -21.66 -1.35
C GLY A 154 -5.28 -22.07 -2.28
N SER A 155 -5.37 -21.70 -3.56
CA SER A 155 -4.37 -22.11 -4.53
C SER A 155 -4.21 -21.20 -5.74
N ILE A 156 -3.04 -21.31 -6.37
CA ILE A 156 -2.79 -20.83 -7.73
C ILE A 156 -2.61 -22.05 -8.64
N ASP A 157 -3.40 -22.12 -9.70
CA ASP A 157 -3.44 -23.22 -10.67
C ASP A 157 -2.67 -22.81 -11.94
N PHE A 158 -1.66 -23.62 -12.29
CA PHE A 158 -0.76 -23.48 -13.43
C PHE A 158 -1.00 -24.57 -14.50
N GLN A 159 -2.20 -25.16 -14.58
CA GLN A 159 -2.54 -26.12 -15.66
C GLN A 159 -2.41 -25.48 -17.05
N GLU A 160 -2.84 -24.22 -17.17
CA GLU A 160 -2.54 -23.36 -18.31
C GLU A 160 -1.45 -22.38 -17.88
N ILE A 161 -0.17 -22.75 -18.07
CA ILE A 161 0.98 -21.94 -17.63
C ILE A 161 0.94 -20.51 -18.19
N SER A 162 0.37 -20.32 -19.39
CA SER A 162 0.20 -19.00 -20.01
C SER A 162 -0.90 -18.15 -19.38
N HIS A 163 -1.86 -18.75 -18.66
CA HIS A 163 -2.95 -18.03 -18.02
C HIS A 163 -3.28 -18.59 -16.62
N PRO A 164 -2.33 -18.54 -15.66
CA PRO A 164 -2.54 -19.11 -14.33
C PRO A 164 -3.74 -18.49 -13.63
N ARG A 165 -4.41 -19.28 -12.77
CA ARG A 165 -5.65 -18.88 -12.08
C ARG A 165 -5.50 -18.95 -10.57
N ALA A 166 -5.89 -17.88 -9.88
CA ALA A 166 -5.96 -17.85 -8.43
C ALA A 166 -7.37 -18.20 -7.94
N ASP A 167 -7.45 -18.92 -6.84
CA ASP A 167 -8.61 -19.00 -5.95
C ASP A 167 -8.11 -18.98 -4.50
N LEU A 168 -8.11 -17.79 -3.91
CA LEU A 168 -7.54 -17.51 -2.59
C LEU A 168 -8.59 -16.88 -1.69
N THR A 169 -8.51 -17.21 -0.41
CA THR A 169 -9.24 -16.59 0.69
C THR A 169 -8.23 -15.95 1.61
N LEU A 170 -8.53 -14.72 2.04
CA LEU A 170 -7.68 -13.93 2.91
C LEU A 170 -8.46 -13.62 4.18
N HIS A 171 -7.88 -13.98 5.32
CA HIS A 171 -8.51 -13.81 6.61
C HIS A 171 -7.55 -13.21 7.61
N ALA A 172 -8.00 -12.19 8.33
CA ALA A 172 -7.22 -11.58 9.40
C ALA A 172 -8.16 -11.17 10.54
N ASN A 173 -7.75 -11.42 11.79
CA ASN A 173 -8.49 -11.00 12.97
C ASN A 173 -7.55 -10.17 13.86
N ASN A 174 -7.99 -8.96 14.19
CA ASN A 174 -7.25 -7.97 14.96
C ASN A 174 -5.86 -7.67 14.38
N TYR A 175 -5.67 -7.88 13.07
CA TYR A 175 -4.38 -7.81 12.38
C TYR A 175 -3.75 -6.44 12.53
N THR A 176 -2.47 -6.43 12.90
CA THR A 176 -1.70 -5.18 13.00
C THR A 176 -1.19 -4.84 11.61
N LEU A 177 -1.97 -4.09 10.85
CA LEU A 177 -1.60 -3.69 9.49
C LEU A 177 -0.43 -2.69 9.49
N LEU A 178 -0.39 -1.83 10.51
CA LEU A 178 0.70 -0.88 10.72
C LEU A 178 1.01 -0.75 12.21
N ASP A 179 2.29 -0.77 12.57
CA ASP A 179 2.79 -0.31 13.87
C ASP A 179 4.14 0.37 13.64
N ALA A 180 4.06 1.62 13.18
CA ALA A 180 5.21 2.39 12.74
C ALA A 180 5.42 3.62 13.62
N ARG A 181 6.65 3.83 14.08
CA ARG A 181 7.06 5.11 14.68
C ARG A 181 7.33 6.12 13.58
N ARG A 182 7.07 7.40 13.85
CA ARG A 182 7.38 8.48 12.91
C ARG A 182 8.89 8.49 12.60
N LYS A 183 9.23 8.36 11.33
CA LYS A 183 10.59 8.54 10.79
C LYS A 183 10.59 9.71 9.80
N HIS A 184 11.76 10.30 9.57
CA HIS A 184 11.91 11.33 8.55
C HIS A 184 11.57 10.73 7.17
N GLY A 185 10.74 11.42 6.38
CA GLY A 185 10.30 10.96 5.05
C GLY A 185 9.12 9.99 5.04
N SER A 186 8.64 9.48 6.19
CA SER A 186 7.47 8.60 6.22
C SER A 186 6.17 9.38 6.02
N LEU A 187 5.33 8.92 5.09
CA LEU A 187 4.01 9.50 4.82
C LEU A 187 2.95 9.07 5.84
N LEU A 188 3.12 7.89 6.44
CA LEU A 188 2.17 7.31 7.38
C LEU A 188 2.92 6.76 8.61
N TYR A 189 2.35 6.99 9.79
CA TYR A 189 2.85 6.40 11.03
C TYR A 189 1.71 6.19 12.05
N GLY A 190 1.98 5.45 13.12
CA GLY A 190 1.01 5.09 14.14
C GLY A 190 0.63 3.62 14.08
N LYS A 191 -0.57 3.30 14.57
CA LYS A 191 -1.07 1.92 14.72
C LYS A 191 -2.39 1.76 13.99
N VAL A 192 -2.48 0.77 13.11
CA VAL A 192 -3.69 0.41 12.38
C VAL A 192 -4.03 -1.05 12.64
N PHE A 193 -5.24 -1.29 13.12
CA PHE A 193 -5.75 -2.63 13.41
C PHE A 193 -6.96 -2.94 12.54
N VAL A 194 -6.94 -4.10 11.87
CA VAL A 194 -7.98 -4.48 10.95
C VAL A 194 -8.44 -5.93 11.14
N ASP A 195 -9.73 -6.16 10.91
CA ASP A 195 -10.23 -7.49 10.56
C ASP A 195 -10.43 -7.53 9.04
N VAL A 196 -10.09 -8.65 8.39
CA VAL A 196 -10.23 -8.83 6.95
C VAL A 196 -10.89 -10.18 6.68
N ASN A 197 -11.87 -10.19 5.79
CA ASN A 197 -12.38 -11.40 5.17
C ASN A 197 -12.62 -11.11 3.69
N SER A 198 -11.83 -11.72 2.82
CA SER A 198 -11.90 -11.47 1.39
C SER A 198 -11.49 -12.67 0.55
N THR A 199 -11.81 -12.63 -0.72
CA THR A 199 -11.39 -13.61 -1.72
C THR A 199 -10.69 -12.92 -2.87
N ILE A 200 -9.67 -13.55 -3.43
CA ILE A 200 -9.04 -13.18 -4.70
C ILE A 200 -9.21 -14.35 -5.67
N LYS A 201 -9.89 -14.12 -6.79
CA LYS A 201 -10.19 -15.16 -7.80
C LYS A 201 -9.95 -14.65 -9.21
N GLY A 202 -9.67 -15.56 -10.16
CA GLY A 202 -9.57 -15.24 -11.59
C GLY A 202 -8.18 -15.50 -12.16
N HIS A 203 -7.92 -15.05 -13.39
CA HIS A 203 -6.58 -15.14 -13.97
C HIS A 203 -5.66 -14.11 -13.31
N LEU A 204 -4.35 -14.40 -13.20
CA LEU A 204 -3.40 -13.47 -12.58
C LEU A 204 -3.35 -12.09 -13.28
N GLU A 205 -3.69 -12.03 -14.57
CA GLU A 205 -3.81 -10.79 -15.35
C GLU A 205 -5.14 -10.02 -15.14
N SER A 206 -6.16 -10.67 -14.54
CA SER A 206 -7.51 -10.14 -14.37
C SER A 206 -8.14 -10.59 -13.05
N LEU A 207 -7.44 -10.31 -11.94
CA LEU A 207 -7.85 -10.72 -10.60
C LEU A 207 -9.09 -9.96 -10.12
N VAL A 208 -9.99 -10.69 -9.47
CA VAL A 208 -11.20 -10.17 -8.85
C VAL A 208 -11.12 -10.35 -7.34
N MET A 209 -11.06 -9.25 -6.61
CA MET A 209 -11.07 -9.20 -5.15
C MET A 209 -12.44 -8.78 -4.63
N ARG A 210 -12.99 -9.55 -3.69
CA ARG A 210 -14.28 -9.27 -3.03
C ARG A 210 -14.13 -9.50 -1.54
N GLY A 211 -14.70 -8.63 -0.71
CA GLY A 211 -14.67 -8.88 0.72
C GLY A 211 -15.11 -7.72 1.60
N ASN A 212 -14.78 -7.85 2.87
CA ASN A 212 -15.00 -6.85 3.89
C ASN A 212 -13.74 -6.61 4.73
N MET A 213 -13.65 -5.40 5.27
CA MET A 213 -12.59 -4.97 6.16
C MET A 213 -13.18 -4.15 7.30
N ASN A 214 -12.78 -4.42 8.53
CA ASN A 214 -13.18 -3.63 9.69
C ASN A 214 -11.95 -2.94 10.27
N VAL A 215 -11.89 -1.61 10.24
CA VAL A 215 -10.89 -0.83 10.97
C VAL A 215 -11.33 -0.72 12.42
N ARG A 216 -10.51 -1.24 13.34
CA ARG A 216 -10.87 -1.36 14.75
C ARG A 216 -10.64 -0.06 15.52
N GLY A 217 -11.41 0.15 16.59
CA GLY A 217 -11.39 1.38 17.39
C GLY A 217 -10.09 1.66 18.14
N ASN A 218 -9.21 0.67 18.29
CA ASN A 218 -7.86 0.87 18.83
C ASN A 218 -6.85 1.43 17.80
N THR A 219 -7.31 1.75 16.58
CA THR A 219 -6.52 2.43 15.54
C THR A 219 -6.23 3.88 15.93
N ASP A 220 -4.96 4.27 15.80
CA ASP A 220 -4.46 5.64 15.98
C ASP A 220 -3.34 5.86 14.95
N ALA A 221 -3.71 6.45 13.81
CA ALA A 221 -2.81 6.62 12.67
C ALA A 221 -2.72 8.08 12.25
N THR A 222 -1.52 8.50 11.83
CA THR A 222 -1.24 9.85 11.36
C THR A 222 -0.64 9.84 9.97
N TYR A 223 -1.27 10.54 9.05
CA TYR A 223 -0.74 10.86 7.74
C TYR A 223 0.04 12.19 7.80
N VAL A 224 1.18 12.25 7.11
CA VAL A 224 2.00 13.45 6.98
C VAL A 224 1.82 13.99 5.56
N LEU A 225 1.31 15.22 5.45
CA LEU A 225 1.20 15.88 4.15
C LEU A 225 2.60 16.31 3.67
N ALA A 226 3.21 15.52 2.77
CA ALA A 226 4.58 15.75 2.28
C ALA A 226 4.73 17.02 1.43
N ASP A 227 3.68 17.41 0.72
CA ASP A 227 3.60 18.64 -0.05
C ASP A 227 2.37 19.42 0.37
N SER A 228 2.52 20.20 1.43
CA SER A 228 1.53 21.22 1.74
C SER A 228 1.73 22.38 0.76
N PRO A 229 0.77 22.73 -0.12
CA PRO A 229 0.84 23.99 -0.86
C PRO A 229 0.76 25.23 0.07
N LEU A 230 0.80 25.02 1.39
CA LEU A 230 0.55 25.99 2.45
C LEU A 230 1.82 26.52 3.11
N THR A 231 3.01 26.12 2.65
CA THR A 231 4.18 27.00 2.75
C THR A 231 3.97 28.20 1.82
N ILE A 232 3.07 29.10 2.23
CA ILE A 232 2.96 30.45 1.70
C ILE A 232 4.20 31.19 2.20
N GLN A 233 5.30 30.96 1.48
CA GLN A 233 6.37 31.94 1.38
C GLN A 233 6.58 32.34 -0.09
N ASP A 234 6.10 31.55 -1.05
CA ASP A 234 6.28 31.81 -2.49
C ASP A 234 5.08 32.45 -3.21
N ARG A 235 4.03 32.88 -2.51
CA ARG A 235 2.87 33.57 -3.15
C ARG A 235 2.74 35.05 -2.83
N LEU A 236 3.77 35.65 -2.24
CA LEU A 236 3.89 37.11 -2.08
C LEU A 236 5.05 37.70 -2.90
N GLY A 237 5.49 37.00 -3.96
CA GLY A 237 6.61 37.39 -4.83
C GLY A 237 6.22 37.87 -6.23
N ASP A 238 4.94 38.03 -6.57
CA ASP A 238 4.51 38.52 -7.91
C ASP A 238 4.72 40.04 -8.12
N LEU A 239 5.52 40.68 -7.26
CA LEU A 239 6.09 42.00 -7.49
C LEU A 239 7.59 41.94 -7.15
N VAL A 240 8.35 41.22 -7.97
CA VAL A 240 9.60 41.66 -8.62
C VAL A 240 10.29 40.41 -9.18
N THR A 241 10.43 40.35 -10.50
CA THR A 241 11.24 39.35 -11.21
C THR A 241 12.72 39.56 -10.86
N PHE A 242 13.30 38.62 -10.11
CA PHE A 242 14.76 38.45 -10.05
C PHE A 242 15.12 37.08 -10.61
N THR A 243 15.60 37.04 -11.86
CA THR A 243 16.42 35.93 -12.35
C THR A 243 17.85 36.13 -11.84
N PRO A 244 18.38 35.21 -11.03
CA PRO A 244 19.70 34.67 -11.39
C PRO A 244 19.93 33.18 -11.08
N PHE A 245 20.52 32.54 -12.10
CA PHE A 245 21.52 31.46 -12.13
C PHE A 245 21.22 30.06 -11.57
N ALA A 246 21.49 29.10 -12.47
CA ALA A 246 21.47 27.67 -12.26
C ALA A 246 22.34 27.27 -11.06
N ASP A 247 21.71 26.70 -10.05
CA ASP A 247 22.39 25.89 -9.06
C ASP A 247 21.94 24.43 -9.23
N THR A 248 22.88 23.61 -9.69
CA THR A 248 22.69 22.23 -10.13
C THR A 248 22.82 21.28 -8.94
N LEU A 249 22.05 21.49 -7.88
CA LEU A 249 21.92 20.54 -6.75
C LEU A 249 20.51 20.57 -6.18
N SER A 250 19.50 20.42 -7.05
CA SER A 250 18.18 19.98 -6.62
C SER A 250 18.07 18.49 -6.91
N THR A 251 18.33 17.66 -5.92
CA THR A 251 17.88 16.26 -5.95
C THR A 251 16.39 16.30 -6.23
N GLY A 252 16.00 15.80 -7.40
CA GLY A 252 14.60 15.72 -7.81
C GLY A 252 13.83 14.98 -6.73
N LYS A 253 12.98 15.70 -5.98
CA LYS A 253 11.97 15.08 -5.14
C LYS A 253 11.09 14.29 -6.09
N GLU A 254 11.23 12.96 -6.07
CA GLU A 254 10.35 12.07 -6.80
C GLU A 254 8.93 12.38 -6.36
N LYS A 255 8.12 12.90 -7.29
CA LYS A 255 6.67 12.95 -7.11
C LYS A 255 6.24 11.51 -6.86
N THR A 256 5.62 11.24 -5.71
CA THR A 256 5.01 9.95 -5.40
C THR A 256 4.08 9.57 -6.55
N GLN A 257 4.53 8.69 -7.42
CA GLN A 257 3.69 8.14 -8.47
C GLN A 257 2.74 7.16 -7.79
N THR A 258 1.45 7.45 -7.82
CA THR A 258 0.43 6.44 -7.51
C THR A 258 0.59 5.32 -8.52
N VAL A 259 1.16 4.19 -8.11
CA VAL A 259 1.31 3.04 -8.99
C VAL A 259 -0.08 2.45 -9.21
N LEU A 260 -0.61 2.65 -10.42
CA LEU A 260 -1.86 2.07 -10.85
C LEU A 260 -1.67 0.57 -11.08
N VAL A 261 -2.37 -0.24 -10.30
CA VAL A 261 -2.43 -1.69 -10.48
C VAL A 261 -3.39 -1.99 -11.63
N LYS A 262 -2.87 -2.32 -12.82
CA LYS A 262 -3.72 -2.77 -13.94
C LYS A 262 -4.22 -4.20 -13.69
N GLY A 263 -5.41 -4.52 -14.19
CA GLY A 263 -5.93 -5.89 -14.18
C GLY A 263 -6.57 -6.35 -12.87
N LEU A 264 -6.77 -5.46 -11.89
CA LEU A 264 -7.43 -5.80 -10.62
C LEU A 264 -8.82 -5.18 -10.54
N ASP A 265 -9.83 -5.98 -10.21
CA ASP A 265 -11.19 -5.54 -9.90
C ASP A 265 -11.46 -5.77 -8.40
N VAL A 266 -11.60 -4.70 -7.63
CA VAL A 266 -11.83 -4.75 -6.17
C VAL A 266 -13.21 -4.21 -5.84
N LEU A 267 -13.93 -4.92 -4.98
CA LEU A 267 -15.10 -4.41 -4.26
C LEU A 267 -14.98 -4.82 -2.79
N MET A 268 -14.85 -3.82 -1.92
CA MET A 268 -14.66 -4.01 -0.48
C MET A 268 -15.69 -3.21 0.31
N ALA A 269 -16.40 -3.87 1.22
CA ALA A 269 -17.16 -3.20 2.27
C ALA A 269 -16.22 -2.88 3.44
N VAL A 270 -16.12 -1.62 3.82
CA VAL A 270 -15.19 -1.14 4.84
C VAL A 270 -15.99 -0.53 5.98
N HIS A 271 -15.90 -1.15 7.15
CA HIS A 271 -16.45 -0.62 8.38
C HIS A 271 -15.34 0.07 9.17
N ILE A 272 -15.55 1.31 9.62
CA ILE A 272 -14.63 2.01 10.51
C ILE A 272 -15.31 2.21 11.86
N ASP A 273 -14.71 1.66 12.91
CA ASP A 273 -15.17 1.81 14.29
C ASP A 273 -15.14 3.28 14.73
N GLN A 274 -16.16 3.73 15.45
CA GLN A 274 -16.32 5.13 15.86
C GLN A 274 -15.21 5.65 16.79
N ALA A 275 -14.51 4.75 17.49
CA ALA A 275 -13.38 5.11 18.36
C ALA A 275 -12.05 5.23 17.60
N ALA A 276 -12.01 4.89 16.30
CA ALA A 276 -10.80 5.00 15.50
C ALA A 276 -10.36 6.46 15.37
N ARG A 277 -9.06 6.70 15.55
CA ARG A 277 -8.46 8.04 15.49
C ARG A 277 -7.57 8.18 14.27
N LEU A 278 -7.96 9.08 13.37
CA LEU A 278 -7.22 9.42 12.15
C LEU A 278 -6.72 10.85 12.24
N LYS A 279 -5.43 11.05 12.00
CA LYS A 279 -4.78 12.35 12.17
C LYS A 279 -4.03 12.76 10.92
N THR A 280 -3.96 14.06 10.67
CA THR A 280 -3.14 14.65 9.60
C THR A 280 -2.19 15.66 10.21
N ASP A 281 -0.89 15.47 10.02
CA ASP A 281 0.10 16.52 10.23
C ASP A 281 0.18 17.37 8.94
N LEU A 282 -0.13 18.68 9.05
CA LEU A 282 -0.17 19.63 7.92
C LEU A 282 1.15 20.36 7.71
N SER A 283 1.99 20.31 8.74
CA SER A 283 3.31 20.91 8.80
C SER A 283 4.28 19.92 9.42
N ALA A 284 5.54 19.96 8.99
CA ALA A 284 6.58 19.04 9.45
C ALA A 284 6.87 19.17 10.96
N ASP A 285 6.63 20.35 11.54
CA ASP A 285 6.77 20.67 12.97
C ASP A 285 5.52 20.32 13.81
N ARG A 286 4.44 19.83 13.16
CA ARG A 286 3.16 19.45 13.79
C ARG A 286 2.43 20.60 14.50
N SER A 287 2.81 21.84 14.20
CA SER A 287 2.11 23.03 14.71
C SER A 287 0.70 23.13 14.14
N SER A 288 0.51 22.71 12.88
CA SER A 288 -0.80 22.59 12.24
C SER A 288 -1.16 21.12 12.02
N ARG A 289 -2.30 20.69 12.55
CA ARG A 289 -2.78 19.31 12.48
C ARG A 289 -4.31 19.19 12.57
N ILE A 290 -4.81 18.10 12.03
CA ILE A 290 -6.20 17.68 12.17
C ILE A 290 -6.21 16.34 12.89
N GLU A 291 -7.11 16.18 13.85
CA GLU A 291 -7.36 14.91 14.54
C GLU A 291 -8.86 14.63 14.43
N LEU A 292 -9.21 13.45 13.93
CA LEU A 292 -10.57 13.03 13.67
C LEU A 292 -10.84 11.74 14.44
N GLU A 293 -11.94 11.72 15.16
CA GLU A 293 -12.46 10.53 15.84
C GLU A 293 -13.88 10.28 15.35
N GLY A 294 -14.09 9.13 14.75
CA GLY A 294 -15.36 8.83 14.10
C GLY A 294 -15.29 7.52 13.32
N GLY A 295 -16.41 7.21 12.68
CA GLY A 295 -16.57 5.93 11.99
C GLY A 295 -17.75 5.93 11.05
N GLY A 296 -17.92 4.81 10.37
CA GLY A 296 -18.99 4.61 9.41
C GLY A 296 -18.68 3.51 8.41
N ASP A 297 -19.67 3.26 7.55
CA ASP A 297 -19.61 2.21 6.54
C ASP A 297 -19.35 2.82 5.16
N LEU A 298 -18.36 2.28 4.48
CA LEU A 298 -17.91 2.70 3.16
C LEU A 298 -17.88 1.49 2.21
N SER A 299 -18.20 1.73 0.95
CA SER A 299 -18.03 0.77 -0.14
C SER A 299 -16.93 1.30 -1.05
N PHE A 300 -15.79 0.61 -1.07
CA PHE A 300 -14.66 0.92 -1.93
C PHE A 300 -14.70 0.05 -3.19
N GLN A 301 -14.47 0.67 -4.35
CA GLN A 301 -14.32 -0.03 -5.62
C GLN A 301 -13.07 0.42 -6.35
N TYR A 302 -12.39 -0.54 -6.98
CA TYR A 302 -11.26 -0.31 -7.87
C TYR A 302 -11.48 -1.10 -9.15
N THR A 303 -11.40 -0.45 -10.31
CA THR A 303 -11.63 -1.12 -11.59
C THR A 303 -10.30 -1.55 -12.23
N PRO A 304 -10.31 -2.54 -13.16
CA PRO A 304 -9.11 -2.95 -13.89
C PRO A 304 -8.43 -1.83 -14.68
N ARG A 305 -9.15 -0.73 -14.95
CA ARG A 305 -8.63 0.47 -15.63
C ARG A 305 -7.91 1.43 -14.68
N GLY A 306 -7.99 1.20 -13.38
CA GLY A 306 -7.44 2.05 -12.34
C GLY A 306 -8.43 3.06 -11.76
N ASP A 307 -9.72 2.97 -12.11
CA ASP A 307 -10.72 3.89 -11.56
C ASP A 307 -11.03 3.53 -10.12
N MET A 308 -11.02 4.55 -9.27
CA MET A 308 -11.22 4.44 -7.84
C MET A 308 -12.55 5.11 -7.47
N THR A 309 -13.50 4.36 -6.89
CA THR A 309 -14.71 4.97 -6.31
C THR A 309 -14.95 4.58 -4.86
N LEU A 310 -15.55 5.51 -4.11
CA LEU A 310 -15.93 5.34 -2.72
C LEU A 310 -17.36 5.85 -2.53
N THR A 311 -18.18 5.08 -1.84
CA THR A 311 -19.55 5.49 -1.48
C THR A 311 -19.80 5.20 -0.01
N GLY A 312 -20.45 6.10 0.70
CA GLY A 312 -20.77 5.92 2.11
C GLY A 312 -20.54 7.18 2.93
N ARG A 313 -20.73 7.08 4.25
CA ARG A 313 -20.64 8.22 5.16
C ARG A 313 -19.75 7.91 6.34
N TYR A 314 -18.81 8.80 6.61
CA TYR A 314 -18.00 8.83 7.82
C TYR A 314 -18.51 9.92 8.75
N THR A 315 -18.98 9.54 9.93
CA THR A 315 -19.52 10.47 10.94
C THR A 315 -18.48 10.72 12.02
N LEU A 316 -18.22 12.00 12.28
CA LEU A 316 -17.30 12.48 13.30
C LEU A 316 -18.06 12.62 14.62
N HIS A 317 -17.57 11.93 15.64
CA HIS A 317 -18.04 12.09 17.01
C HIS A 317 -17.25 13.19 17.74
N SER A 318 -15.95 13.28 17.46
CA SER A 318 -15.03 14.22 18.09
C SER A 318 -13.87 14.55 17.16
N GLY A 319 -13.12 15.59 17.50
CA GLY A 319 -11.85 15.88 16.87
C GLY A 319 -11.38 17.30 17.07
N LEU A 320 -10.18 17.55 16.56
CA LEU A 320 -9.43 18.78 16.75
C LEU A 320 -8.95 19.30 15.40
N ILE A 321 -9.20 20.58 15.13
CA ILE A 321 -8.49 21.30 14.07
C ILE A 321 -7.61 22.33 14.74
N LYS A 322 -6.30 22.17 14.56
CA LYS A 322 -5.30 23.12 15.00
C LYS A 322 -4.59 23.67 13.77
N TYR A 323 -4.75 24.96 13.50
CA TYR A 323 -4.25 25.57 12.27
C TYR A 323 -3.78 27.00 12.50
N ALA A 324 -2.61 27.32 11.95
CA ALA A 324 -2.11 28.69 11.88
C ALA A 324 -2.41 29.26 10.49
N PHE A 325 -3.26 30.28 10.41
CA PHE A 325 -3.44 31.04 9.17
C PHE A 325 -2.34 32.10 9.10
N SER A 326 -1.82 32.46 7.92
CA SER A 326 -0.69 33.40 7.76
C SER A 326 -0.88 34.76 8.47
N VAL A 327 -2.11 35.14 8.85
CA VAL A 327 -2.46 36.40 9.52
C VAL A 327 -3.19 36.19 10.86
N ILE A 328 -3.59 34.95 11.21
CA ILE A 328 -4.28 34.67 12.48
C ILE A 328 -3.37 33.77 13.32
N PRO A 329 -3.13 34.10 14.61
CA PRO A 329 -2.43 33.22 15.53
C PRO A 329 -3.00 31.80 15.50
N LEU A 330 -2.20 30.82 15.91
CA LEU A 330 -2.61 29.42 15.99
C LEU A 330 -3.98 29.29 16.68
N LYS A 331 -4.96 28.78 15.95
CA LYS A 331 -6.34 28.59 16.43
C LYS A 331 -6.65 27.11 16.59
N GLU A 332 -7.43 26.81 17.62
CA GLU A 332 -7.82 25.46 17.96
C GLU A 332 -9.35 25.38 17.99
N PHE A 333 -9.92 24.61 17.07
CA PHE A 333 -11.35 24.38 16.96
C PHE A 333 -11.67 22.92 17.31
N THR A 334 -12.67 22.72 18.17
CA THR A 334 -13.18 21.38 18.47
C THR A 334 -14.32 21.05 17.52
N ILE A 335 -14.22 19.90 16.87
CA ILE A 335 -15.26 19.38 15.97
C ILE A 335 -16.50 19.07 16.80
N LYS A 336 -17.67 19.48 16.30
CA LYS A 336 -18.95 19.16 16.90
C LYS A 336 -19.45 17.82 16.38
N ASP A 337 -19.98 17.03 17.31
CA ASP A 337 -20.67 15.78 17.04
C ASP A 337 -21.75 15.95 15.95
N GLY A 338 -21.92 14.92 15.13
CA GLY A 338 -22.80 14.92 13.95
C GLY A 338 -22.20 15.59 12.71
N SER A 339 -20.96 16.08 12.77
CA SER A 339 -20.21 16.45 11.56
C SER A 339 -19.92 15.19 10.73
N TYR A 340 -19.91 15.29 9.40
CA TYR A 340 -19.67 14.11 8.54
C TYR A 340 -19.01 14.43 7.20
N MET A 341 -18.44 13.38 6.62
CA MET A 341 -17.97 13.30 5.24
C MET A 341 -18.76 12.23 4.51
N GLU A 342 -19.24 12.52 3.31
CA GLU A 342 -20.06 11.60 2.52
C GLU A 342 -19.53 11.52 1.10
N TRP A 343 -19.23 10.30 0.65
CA TRP A 343 -18.80 10.02 -0.70
C TRP A 343 -19.94 9.40 -1.50
N THR A 344 -20.05 9.80 -2.77
CA THR A 344 -21.06 9.29 -3.72
C THR A 344 -20.41 8.85 -5.04
N GLY A 345 -19.15 8.40 -5.00
CA GLY A 345 -18.36 8.05 -6.18
C GLY A 345 -16.92 8.54 -6.08
N ASN A 346 -16.65 9.79 -6.44
CA ASN A 346 -15.29 10.32 -6.50
C ASN A 346 -14.63 10.34 -5.10
N MET A 347 -13.52 9.62 -4.92
CA MET A 347 -12.76 9.59 -3.66
C MET A 347 -12.20 10.96 -3.26
N THR A 348 -11.86 11.80 -4.23
CA THR A 348 -11.21 13.10 -3.98
C THR A 348 -12.20 14.25 -3.82
N ASP A 349 -13.51 14.04 -3.97
CA ASP A 349 -14.53 15.09 -3.82
C ASP A 349 -15.67 14.61 -2.91
N PRO A 350 -15.43 14.41 -1.60
CA PRO A 350 -16.50 14.16 -0.65
C PRO A 350 -17.38 15.40 -0.45
N LYS A 351 -18.66 15.15 -0.17
CA LYS A 351 -19.54 16.15 0.44
C LYS A 351 -19.17 16.31 1.91
N LEU A 352 -18.95 17.55 2.32
CA LEU A 352 -18.60 17.90 3.69
C LEU A 352 -19.80 18.58 4.38
N ALA A 353 -20.10 18.15 5.60
CA ALA A 353 -21.00 18.85 6.50
C ALA A 353 -20.32 18.89 7.87
N PHE A 354 -19.55 19.94 8.09
CA PHE A 354 -18.58 20.02 9.17
C PHE A 354 -18.85 21.25 10.02
N LYS A 355 -18.91 21.06 11.33
CA LYS A 355 -19.06 22.14 12.31
C LYS A 355 -17.97 22.01 13.35
N ALA A 356 -17.29 23.11 13.65
CA ALA A 356 -16.33 23.18 14.74
C ALA A 356 -16.48 24.50 15.49
N ALA A 357 -16.10 24.54 16.76
CA ALA A 357 -16.13 25.78 17.54
C ALA A 357 -14.95 25.92 18.49
N GLU A 358 -14.54 27.15 18.73
CA GLU A 358 -13.59 27.57 19.76
C GLU A 358 -14.33 28.42 20.79
N ARG A 359 -14.13 28.17 22.09
CA ARG A 359 -14.64 29.04 23.14
C ARG A 359 -13.59 30.07 23.54
N VAL A 360 -13.85 31.33 23.25
CA VAL A 360 -12.96 32.45 23.56
C VAL A 360 -13.45 33.18 24.80
N ARG A 361 -12.55 33.40 25.77
CA ARG A 361 -12.82 34.26 26.94
C ARG A 361 -12.06 35.56 26.79
N THR A 362 -12.76 36.68 26.83
CA THR A 362 -12.14 38.01 26.76
C THR A 362 -12.75 38.98 27.76
N SER A 363 -11.98 39.99 28.14
CA SER A 363 -12.40 41.08 29.00
C SER A 363 -13.08 42.15 28.15
N VAL A 364 -14.32 42.49 28.46
CA VAL A 364 -15.07 43.59 27.84
C VAL A 364 -15.19 44.71 28.85
N MET A 365 -14.77 45.92 28.47
CA MET A 365 -14.89 47.12 29.30
C MET A 365 -16.32 47.67 29.20
N ARG A 366 -16.94 47.96 30.35
CA ARG A 366 -18.26 48.56 30.46
C ARG A 366 -18.16 50.08 30.39
N GLU A 367 -19.29 50.75 30.13
CA GLU A 367 -19.39 52.21 30.08
C GLU A 367 -19.00 52.89 31.40
N ASP A 368 -19.11 52.19 32.53
CA ASP A 368 -18.69 52.65 33.86
C ASP A 368 -17.18 52.49 34.14
N GLY A 369 -16.40 52.03 33.14
CA GLY A 369 -14.96 51.78 33.27
C GLY A 369 -14.59 50.46 33.95
N SER A 370 -15.55 49.66 34.41
CA SER A 370 -15.29 48.33 34.98
C SER A 370 -15.11 47.27 33.87
N SER A 371 -14.28 46.26 34.12
CA SER A 371 -14.10 45.11 33.21
C SER A 371 -14.94 43.91 33.67
N ARG A 372 -15.52 43.18 32.70
CA ARG A 372 -16.06 41.84 32.94
C ARG A 372 -15.54 40.83 31.92
N MET A 373 -15.36 39.59 32.39
CA MET A 373 -15.08 38.46 31.50
C MET A 373 -16.34 38.03 30.78
N VAL A 374 -16.27 37.90 29.45
CA VAL A 374 -17.33 37.37 28.60
C VAL A 374 -16.77 36.20 27.80
N SER A 375 -17.57 35.14 27.66
CA SER A 375 -17.25 34.00 26.80
C SER A 375 -18.03 34.13 25.50
N PHE A 376 -17.36 33.96 24.36
CA PHE A 376 -17.95 33.88 23.03
C PHE A 376 -17.58 32.53 22.42
N ASP A 377 -18.54 31.85 21.79
CA ASP A 377 -18.25 30.65 21.00
C ASP A 377 -18.09 31.08 19.53
N VAL A 378 -16.87 30.92 19.00
CA VAL A 378 -16.56 31.19 17.59
C VAL A 378 -16.71 29.88 16.84
N SER A 379 -17.76 29.76 16.03
CA SER A 379 -18.02 28.56 15.23
C SER A 379 -17.58 28.72 13.78
N MET A 380 -17.06 27.66 13.20
CA MET A 380 -16.80 27.48 11.78
C MET A 380 -17.73 26.39 11.25
N GLU A 381 -18.39 26.65 10.13
CA GLU A 381 -19.25 25.70 9.45
C GLU A 381 -18.86 25.59 7.99
N ILE A 382 -18.76 24.35 7.50
CA ILE A 382 -18.46 24.02 6.12
C ILE A 382 -19.59 23.11 5.63
N ARG A 383 -20.24 23.50 4.53
CA ARG A 383 -21.25 22.70 3.84
C ARG A 383 -20.92 22.65 2.35
N ASN A 384 -21.39 21.59 1.69
CA ASN A 384 -21.32 21.33 0.24
C ASN A 384 -20.15 20.42 -0.19
N ARG A 385 -20.08 20.12 -1.48
CA ARG A 385 -18.97 19.39 -2.13
C ARG A 385 -17.69 20.22 -2.11
N LEU A 386 -16.55 19.56 -2.12
CA LEU A 386 -15.24 20.21 -2.09
C LEU A 386 -15.09 21.22 -3.23
N GLU A 387 -15.41 20.78 -4.45
CA GLU A 387 -15.23 21.58 -5.66
C GLU A 387 -16.14 22.82 -5.69
N HIS A 388 -17.21 22.83 -4.88
CA HIS A 388 -18.25 23.86 -4.86
C HIS A 388 -18.45 24.42 -3.45
N LEU A 389 -17.36 24.50 -2.66
CA LEU A 389 -17.38 25.11 -1.34
C LEU A 389 -17.80 26.58 -1.46
N GLU A 390 -19.06 26.87 -1.18
CA GLU A 390 -19.55 28.23 -1.02
C GLU A 390 -18.85 28.85 0.19
N THR A 391 -17.96 29.80 -0.10
CA THR A 391 -17.11 30.50 0.84
C THR A 391 -17.95 31.46 1.69
N VAL A 392 -18.31 31.05 2.91
CA VAL A 392 -18.70 32.04 3.94
C VAL A 392 -17.45 32.74 4.50
N ILE A 393 -16.24 32.18 4.32
CA ILE A 393 -14.95 32.88 4.49
C ILE A 393 -13.95 32.22 3.53
N GLU A 394 -13.12 32.98 2.80
CA GLU A 394 -12.05 32.51 1.89
C GLU A 394 -11.07 31.45 2.47
N LYS A 395 -11.20 31.11 3.75
CA LYS A 395 -10.37 30.15 4.50
C LYS A 395 -10.89 28.70 4.48
N SER A 396 -12.10 28.44 3.98
CA SER A 396 -12.68 27.09 3.88
C SER A 396 -11.99 26.20 2.84
N LEU A 397 -11.33 26.79 1.84
CA LEU A 397 -10.62 26.09 0.75
C LEU A 397 -9.36 25.33 1.22
N CYS A 398 -8.84 25.68 2.40
CA CYS A 398 -7.59 25.16 2.92
C CYS A 398 -7.77 23.82 3.67
N ILE A 399 -8.83 23.71 4.48
CA ILE A 399 -9.13 22.55 5.31
C ILE A 399 -9.56 21.35 4.46
N SER A 400 -10.21 21.63 3.34
CA SER A 400 -10.83 20.62 2.51
C SER A 400 -9.81 19.93 1.59
N LYS A 401 -8.79 20.65 1.07
CA LYS A 401 -7.60 20.08 0.40
C LYS A 401 -6.68 19.24 1.29
N ILE A 402 -6.93 19.25 2.60
CA ILE A 402 -6.10 18.61 3.63
C ILE A 402 -6.72 17.29 4.12
N ILE A 403 -8.05 17.25 4.26
CA ILE A 403 -8.77 16.07 4.78
C ILE A 403 -8.79 14.95 3.75
N ILE A 404 -8.77 15.28 2.46
CA ILE A 404 -8.79 14.30 1.36
C ILE A 404 -7.53 13.43 1.31
N PRO A 405 -6.29 13.96 1.27
CA PRO A 405 -5.11 13.11 1.25
C PRO A 405 -4.98 12.25 2.52
N LEU A 406 -5.59 12.65 3.65
CA LEU A 406 -5.70 11.77 4.81
C LEU A 406 -6.58 10.55 4.50
N PHE A 407 -7.85 10.75 4.13
CA PHE A 407 -8.75 9.62 3.88
C PHE A 407 -8.38 8.85 2.63
N SER A 408 -8.06 9.51 1.52
CA SER A 408 -7.67 8.82 0.29
C SER A 408 -6.37 8.04 0.50
N THR A 409 -5.34 8.60 1.13
CA THR A 409 -4.06 7.89 1.29
C THR A 409 -4.14 6.84 2.38
N VAL A 410 -4.78 7.12 3.52
CA VAL A 410 -4.98 6.11 4.56
C VAL A 410 -5.85 4.97 4.03
N LEU A 411 -6.93 5.25 3.29
CA LEU A 411 -7.78 4.21 2.70
C LEU A 411 -7.08 3.47 1.54
N ILE A 412 -6.30 4.15 0.69
CA ILE A 412 -5.49 3.52 -0.36
C ILE A 412 -4.41 2.62 0.26
N VAL A 413 -3.71 3.09 1.29
CA VAL A 413 -2.69 2.29 2.00
C VAL A 413 -3.33 1.13 2.75
N ILE A 414 -4.54 1.32 3.29
CA ILE A 414 -5.28 0.27 4.00
C ILE A 414 -5.87 -0.78 3.06
N ILE A 415 -6.40 -0.38 1.89
CA ILE A 415 -7.16 -1.28 0.99
C ILE A 415 -6.33 -1.80 -0.17
N ILE A 416 -5.45 -0.99 -0.75
CA ILE A 416 -4.71 -1.33 -1.99
C ILE A 416 -3.36 -1.99 -1.66
N HIS A 417 -2.83 -1.80 -0.45
CA HIS A 417 -1.47 -2.23 -0.13
C HIS A 417 -1.24 -3.71 0.31
N PRO A 418 -2.23 -4.62 0.41
CA PRO A 418 -1.91 -6.06 0.47
C PRO A 418 -1.52 -6.64 -0.90
N GLY A 419 -1.80 -5.93 -2.01
CA GLY A 419 -1.65 -6.44 -3.37
C GLY A 419 -0.88 -5.47 -4.25
N THR A 420 0.39 -5.24 -3.93
CA THR A 420 1.30 -4.67 -4.93
C THR A 420 1.40 -5.70 -6.06
N ASN A 421 1.01 -5.31 -7.27
CA ASN A 421 1.03 -6.19 -8.43
C ASN A 421 2.49 -6.50 -8.77
N ILE A 422 2.98 -7.62 -8.26
CA ILE A 422 4.24 -8.22 -8.66
C ILE A 422 3.93 -8.92 -9.98
N ASN A 423 4.04 -8.20 -11.10
CA ASN A 423 4.13 -8.83 -12.41
C ASN A 423 5.50 -9.53 -12.50
N LEU A 424 5.62 -10.67 -11.82
CA LEU A 424 6.63 -11.68 -12.09
C LEU A 424 5.91 -12.78 -12.86
N PHE A 425 5.66 -12.59 -14.16
CA PHE A 425 5.62 -13.63 -15.20
C PHE A 425 5.55 -12.96 -16.57
#